data_AF-A0A3P6CNF3-F1
#
_entry.id   AF-A0A3P6CNF3-F1
#
_cell.length_a   1.000
_cell.length_b   1.000
_cell.length_c   1.000
_cell.angle_alpha   90.00
_cell.angle_beta   90.00
_cell.angle_gamma   90.00
#
_symmetry.space_group_name_H-M   'P 1'
#
loop_
_entity.id
_entity.type
_entity.pdbx_description
1 polymer ?
#
loop_
_entity_poly.entity_id
_entity_poly.type
_entity_poly.pdbx_seq_one_letter_code
_entity_poly.pdbx_strand_id
1 'polypeptide(L)'
;MATHTNLSIFLDGFAHILEEQWQVDVLLKAGDSDPDAAISAHKLVLAARSKVFKKMLEEDECKTSSGKEIITLSEMKHEEVKALVE
;
A
#
# COMPACT_ATOMS: atom_id res chain seq x y z
N MET A 1 -33.91 1.23 1.33
CA MET A 1 -32.70 1.26 0.50
C MET A 1 -31.77 2.29 1.12
N ALA A 2 -30.58 1.90 1.57
CA ALA A 2 -29.63 2.86 2.13
C ALA A 2 -29.18 3.79 0.99
N THR A 3 -29.34 5.10 1.17
CA THR A 3 -28.79 6.10 0.25
C THR A 3 -27.27 6.08 0.39
N HIS A 4 -26.58 5.50 -0.59
CA HIS A 4 -25.13 5.65 -0.71
C HIS A 4 -24.81 7.15 -0.81
N THR A 5 -23.92 7.62 0.03
CA THR A 5 -23.38 8.98 -0.07
C THR A 5 -22.31 9.02 -1.16
N ASN A 6 -22.04 10.18 -1.74
CA ASN A 6 -20.94 10.31 -2.70
C ASN A 6 -19.60 9.85 -2.09
N LEU A 7 -19.41 10.05 -0.78
CA LEU A 7 -18.22 9.61 -0.06
C LEU A 7 -18.14 8.07 0.02
N SER A 8 -19.24 7.38 0.31
CA SER A 8 -19.22 5.91 0.39
C SER A 8 -18.94 5.29 -0.98
N ILE A 9 -19.53 5.84 -2.06
CA ILE A 9 -19.25 5.38 -3.43
C ILE A 9 -17.77 5.59 -3.79
N PHE A 10 -17.19 6.72 -3.40
CA PHE A 10 -15.77 7.01 -3.62
C PHE A 10 -14.87 6.02 -2.86
N LEU A 11 -15.15 5.76 -1.59
CA LEU A 11 -14.38 4.81 -0.77
C LEU A 11 -14.51 3.36 -1.28
N ASP A 12 -15.71 2.94 -1.68
CA ASP A 12 -15.96 1.62 -2.28
C ASP A 12 -15.09 1.40 -3.52
N GLY A 13 -14.86 2.44 -4.33
CA GLY A 13 -13.95 2.36 -5.49
C GLY A 13 -12.51 2.02 -5.10
N PHE A 14 -11.97 2.63 -4.05
CA PHE A 14 -10.63 2.30 -3.55
C PHE A 14 -10.56 0.92 -2.89
N ALA A 15 -11.62 0.54 -2.16
CA ALA A 15 -11.72 -0.80 -1.59
C ALA A 15 -11.67 -1.88 -2.69
N HIS A 16 -12.36 -1.66 -3.82
CA HIS A 16 -12.35 -2.57 -4.95
C HIS A 16 -10.96 -2.65 -5.62
N ILE A 17 -10.28 -1.52 -5.80
CA ILE A 17 -8.90 -1.48 -6.33
C ILE A 17 -7.95 -2.28 -5.44
N LEU A 18 -8.12 -2.19 -4.11
CA LEU A 18 -7.33 -2.95 -3.14
C LEU A 18 -7.65 -4.45 -3.22
N GLU A 19 -8.92 -4.84 -3.29
CA GLU A 19 -9.35 -6.24 -3.41
C GLU A 19 -8.83 -6.88 -4.71
N GLU A 20 -8.97 -6.20 -5.84
CA GLU A 20 -8.51 -6.67 -7.16
C GLU A 20 -7.00 -6.61 -7.34
N GLN A 21 -6.27 -5.98 -6.41
CA GLN A 21 -4.83 -5.75 -6.51
C GLN A 21 -4.44 -5.02 -7.81
N TRP A 22 -5.33 -4.14 -8.28
CA TRP A 22 -5.19 -3.45 -9.55
C TRP A 22 -4.18 -2.29 -9.45
N GLN A 23 -3.30 -2.16 -10.44
CA GLN A 23 -2.28 -1.09 -10.51
C GLN A 23 -1.41 -0.94 -9.24
N VAL A 24 -1.13 -2.05 -8.56
CA VAL A 24 -0.18 -2.09 -7.44
C VAL A 24 1.19 -1.61 -7.91
N ASP A 25 1.71 -0.58 -7.26
CA ASP A 25 2.95 0.11 -7.60
C ASP A 25 4.06 -0.08 -6.55
N VAL A 26 3.77 -0.77 -5.45
CA VAL A 26 4.73 -1.08 -4.39
C VAL A 26 4.40 -2.40 -3.67
N LEU A 27 5.43 -3.09 -3.21
CA LEU A 27 5.36 -4.28 -2.38
C LEU A 27 5.94 -3.96 -0.99
N LEU A 28 5.21 -4.33 0.06
CA LEU A 28 5.67 -4.20 1.44
C LEU A 28 6.09 -5.55 1.99
N LYS A 29 7.25 -5.60 2.64
CA LYS A 29 7.76 -6.81 3.29
C LYS A 29 7.98 -6.53 4.77
N ALA A 30 7.52 -7.41 5.64
CA ALA A 30 7.86 -7.36 7.06
C ALA A 30 9.28 -7.89 7.31
N GLY A 31 9.90 -7.45 8.41
CA GLY A 31 11.27 -7.82 8.75
C GLY A 31 11.47 -9.32 9.01
N ASP A 32 10.44 -9.97 9.54
CA ASP A 32 10.42 -11.39 9.89
C ASP A 32 9.93 -12.32 8.77
N SER A 33 9.52 -11.75 7.63
CA SER A 33 8.79 -12.48 6.60
C SER A 33 9.68 -13.08 5.51
N ASP A 34 9.21 -14.20 4.96
CA ASP A 34 9.83 -14.84 3.79
C ASP A 34 9.90 -13.86 2.61
N PRO A 35 10.95 -13.89 1.75
CA PRO A 35 10.98 -13.12 0.51
C PRO A 35 9.73 -13.22 -0.36
N ASP A 36 9.01 -14.34 -0.34
CA ASP A 36 7.78 -14.53 -1.11
C ASP A 36 6.51 -14.02 -0.41
N ALA A 37 6.61 -13.56 0.84
CA ALA A 37 5.49 -13.07 1.65
C ALA A 37 5.29 -11.54 1.58
N ALA A 38 5.62 -10.93 0.44
CA ALA A 38 5.41 -9.50 0.23
C ALA A 38 3.93 -9.17 -0.03
N ILE A 39 3.46 -8.07 0.57
CA ILE A 39 2.09 -7.58 0.48
C ILE A 39 2.04 -6.47 -0.57
N SER A 40 1.16 -6.64 -1.55
CA SER A 40 0.90 -5.64 -2.57
C SER A 40 0.15 -4.43 -1.99
N ALA A 41 0.58 -3.22 -2.34
CA ALA A 41 0.00 -1.98 -1.85
C ALA A 41 0.08 -0.85 -2.90
N HIS A 42 -0.49 0.30 -2.55
CA HIS A 42 -0.52 1.50 -3.39
C HIS A 42 0.19 2.66 -2.71
N LYS A 43 1.19 3.25 -3.37
CA LYS A 43 1.94 4.42 -2.89
C LYS A 43 1.02 5.57 -2.49
N LEU A 44 -0.01 5.82 -3.30
CA LEU A 44 -1.02 6.86 -3.01
C LEU A 44 -1.71 6.64 -1.66
N VAL A 45 -2.13 5.41 -1.37
CA VAL A 45 -2.83 5.06 -0.12
C VAL A 45 -1.87 5.15 1.07
N LEU A 46 -0.64 4.62 0.93
CA LEU A 46 0.38 4.69 1.99
C LEU A 46 0.77 6.14 2.31
N ALA A 47 0.97 6.99 1.31
CA ALA A 47 1.28 8.41 1.48
C ALA A 47 0.12 9.19 2.12
N ALA A 48 -1.13 8.83 1.81
CA ALA A 48 -2.30 9.43 2.43
C ALA A 48 -2.43 9.05 3.92
N ARG A 49 -2.05 7.81 4.29
CA ARG A 49 -2.15 7.30 5.66
C ARG A 49 -0.95 7.63 6.55
N SER A 50 0.23 7.86 5.96
CA SER A 50 1.47 8.07 6.72
C SER A 50 2.37 9.14 6.12
N LYS A 51 2.72 10.13 6.94
CA LYS A 51 3.69 11.18 6.58
C LYS A 51 5.10 10.63 6.34
N VAL A 52 5.45 9.50 6.97
CA VAL A 52 6.74 8.83 6.78
C VAL A 52 6.80 8.22 5.39
N PHE A 53 5.76 7.45 5.02
CA PHE A 53 5.66 6.90 3.66
C PHE A 53 5.60 8.00 2.62
N LYS A 54 4.83 9.07 2.85
CA LYS A 54 4.77 10.19 1.92
C LYS A 54 6.16 10.77 1.61
N LYS A 55 6.93 11.11 2.65
CA LYS A 55 8.30 11.65 2.47
C LYS A 55 9.22 10.64 1.78
N MET A 56 9.21 9.39 2.23
CA MET A 56 10.04 8.34 1.68
C MET A 56 9.76 8.10 0.19
N LEU A 57 8.49 8.14 -0.23
CA LEU A 57 8.07 7.94 -1.62
C LEU A 57 8.33 9.17 -2.50
N GLU A 58 8.25 10.39 -1.94
CA GLU A 58 8.62 11.64 -2.62
C GLU A 58 10.14 11.69 -2.89
N GLU A 59 10.96 11.19 -1.97
CA GLU A 59 12.43 11.13 -2.12
C GLU A 59 12.88 10.04 -3.12
N ASP A 60 12.09 8.97 -3.33
CA ASP A 60 12.41 7.87 -4.25
C ASP A 60 11.91 8.07 -5.69
N GLU A 61 11.26 9.20 -6.03
CA GLU A 61 10.86 9.54 -7.42
C GLU A 61 12.04 9.55 -8.41
N CYS A 62 13.29 9.56 -7.92
CA CYS A 62 14.50 9.52 -8.74
C CYS A 62 14.90 8.11 -9.24
N LYS A 63 14.33 7.01 -8.71
CA LYS A 63 14.71 5.64 -9.12
C LYS A 63 13.73 5.06 -10.13
N THR A 64 14.08 5.16 -11.42
CA THR A 64 13.36 4.49 -12.52
C THR A 64 13.69 2.99 -12.54
N SER A 65 13.24 2.25 -11.53
CA SER A 65 13.28 0.79 -11.54
C SER A 65 12.19 0.26 -12.45
N SER A 66 12.53 -0.63 -13.39
CA SER A 66 11.56 -1.29 -14.28
C SER A 66 10.66 -2.31 -13.56
N GLY A 67 10.92 -2.60 -12.28
CA GLY A 67 10.13 -3.49 -11.44
C GLY A 67 9.44 -2.76 -10.28
N LYS A 68 8.40 -3.39 -9.71
CA LYS A 68 7.70 -2.89 -8.51
C LYS A 68 8.71 -2.69 -7.38
N GLU A 69 8.64 -1.53 -6.73
CA GLU A 69 9.49 -1.20 -5.59
C GLU A 69 9.14 -2.10 -4.40
N ILE A 70 10.16 -2.62 -3.70
CA ILE A 70 9.98 -3.43 -2.50
C ILE A 70 10.49 -2.62 -1.30
N ILE A 71 9.59 -2.31 -0.37
CA ILE A 71 9.92 -1.64 0.89
C ILE A 71 9.92 -2.69 2.00
N THR A 72 11.06 -2.85 2.67
CA THR A 72 11.15 -3.73 3.84
C THR A 72 10.97 -2.92 5.12
N LEU A 73 9.98 -3.28 5.91
CA LEU A 73 9.65 -2.73 7.21
C LEU A 73 10.24 -3.65 8.29
N SER A 74 11.53 -3.52 8.52
CA SER A 74 12.32 -4.42 9.37
C SER A 74 11.81 -4.54 10.81
N GLU A 75 11.10 -3.52 11.29
CA GLU A 75 10.58 -3.44 12.66
C GLU A 75 9.15 -3.97 12.82
N MET A 76 8.50 -4.38 11.72
CA MET A 76 7.11 -4.84 11.71
C MET A 76 7.01 -6.32 11.36
N LYS A 77 6.01 -6.98 11.94
CA LYS A 77 5.60 -8.36 11.60
C LYS A 77 4.63 -8.37 10.43
N HIS A 78 4.51 -9.52 9.75
CA HIS A 78 3.62 -9.67 8.59
C HIS A 78 2.19 -9.15 8.82
N GLU A 79 1.57 -9.51 9.94
CA GLU A 79 0.20 -9.08 10.28
C GLU A 79 0.08 -7.56 10.49
N GLU A 80 1.11 -6.92 11.02
CA GLU A 80 1.12 -5.46 11.22
C GLU A 80 1.24 -4.73 9.88
N VAL A 81 2.01 -5.29 8.94
CA VAL A 81 2.11 -4.76 7.57
C VAL A 81 0.80 -4.98 6.82
N LYS A 82 0.13 -6.12 7.02
CA LYS A 82 -1.18 -6.38 6.44
C LYS A 82 -2.24 -5.39 6.93
N ALA A 83 -2.31 -5.18 8.24
CA ALA A 83 -3.24 -4.23 8.85
C ALA A 83 -2.98 -2.77 8.48
N LEU A 84 -1.77 -2.43 8.03
CA LEU A 84 -1.45 -1.10 7.50
C LEU A 84 -2.06 -0.87 6.11
N VAL A 85 -2.10 -1.93 5.29
CA VAL A 85 -2.58 -1.91 3.91
C VAL A 85 -4.11 -1.95 3.84
N GLU A 86 -4.74 -2.77 4.68
CA GLU A 86 -6.21 -2.82 4.87
C GLU A 86 -6.73 -1.53 5.51
#